data_AF-A0A1A8VYS9-F1
#
_entry.id   AF-A0A1A8VYS9-F1
#
_cell.length_a   1.000
_cell.length_b   1.000
_cell.length_c   1.000
_cell.angle_alpha   90.00
_cell.angle_beta   90.00
_cell.angle_gamma   90.00
#
_symmetry.space_group_name_H-M   'P 1'
#
loop_
_entity.id
_entity.type
_entity.pdbx_description
1 polymer ?
#
loop_
_entity_poly.entity_id
_entity_poly.type
_entity_poly.pdbx_seq_one_letter_code
_entity_poly.pdbx_strand_id
1 'polypeptide(L)'
;LPKTSNKSNGVSPLNCQKLGKAKLQFLHFQISQIVVHAPLVKVPTKRINFFTNRLFVFIKEDKKHMKIMRNFLGEGFHLSTSIIVSVGILFMSITSFFFLTKNKISRSKCLFHLYSKKHEYEDINNANGNGNESKSEIKGENKNENESKNIGKKKFLNGTIQKLKLCEIVKLTKTVKIFIFSYPYEYDNLGLGICKHIKFYGLNKKGKIEKRWNNKDDKERNLQKIFRSYTPIYIDEKNKHIHFIIRIYSPNNTYIDGGKMSIQLEKLHPNDNIDVVGPYGVLDYKGNNELTYLSKTYKIRKHLVMIAGGTGMTPFFRLINHLLLTEMPEKRDEPIYITFIYANRNEQEILLKPIFDEYDETFTNFKRVYSIDECLNSSERYLYDNIGFLNEELLKKYVMKYEKLNLDIKKKDTLILACGPPPMTSFVQSVIKEKLQMENFITL
;
A
#
# COMPACT_ATOMS: atom_id res chain seq x y z
N LEU A 1 66.28 54.99 19.26
CA LEU A 1 67.15 55.29 20.43
C LEU A 1 66.25 55.72 21.59
N PRO A 2 66.52 55.35 22.85
CA PRO A 2 66.29 53.98 23.34
C PRO A 2 65.68 53.90 24.78
N LYS A 3 65.68 52.68 25.36
CA LYS A 3 65.46 52.30 26.78
C LYS A 3 63.98 52.03 27.18
N THR A 4 63.66 51.06 28.05
CA THR A 4 64.51 50.24 28.98
C THR A 4 64.05 48.77 29.08
N SER A 5 64.93 47.93 29.63
CA SER A 5 64.77 46.50 29.90
C SER A 5 64.11 46.17 31.25
N ASN A 6 63.60 44.94 31.42
CA ASN A 6 64.12 43.97 32.42
C ASN A 6 63.56 42.55 32.30
N LYS A 7 64.40 41.55 32.66
CA LYS A 7 64.03 40.15 32.99
C LYS A 7 63.52 40.13 34.45
N SER A 8 62.78 39.17 35.02
CA SER A 8 62.52 37.74 34.78
C SER A 8 61.16 37.36 35.44
N ASN A 9 60.67 36.13 35.66
CA ASN A 9 61.24 34.77 35.58
C ASN A 9 60.14 33.72 35.22
N GLY A 10 60.35 32.43 35.49
CA GLY A 10 59.48 31.31 35.07
C GLY A 10 58.37 30.84 36.03
N VAL A 11 57.50 29.96 35.52
CA VAL A 11 56.99 28.67 36.08
C VAL A 11 55.73 28.19 35.32
N SER A 12 55.85 27.00 34.71
CA SER A 12 54.88 25.92 34.31
C SER A 12 53.40 26.19 33.87
N PRO A 13 52.77 25.25 33.10
CA PRO A 13 51.48 25.47 32.42
C PRO A 13 50.27 24.84 33.13
N LEU A 14 49.08 25.47 33.07
CA LEU A 14 47.82 24.85 33.49
C LEU A 14 46.54 25.34 32.76
N ASN A 15 45.73 24.34 32.36
CA ASN A 15 44.27 24.37 32.22
C ASN A 15 43.56 25.24 31.15
N CYS A 16 43.65 24.79 29.90
CA CYS A 16 42.57 24.98 28.92
C CYS A 16 41.36 24.04 29.20
N GLN A 17 40.71 24.20 30.36
CA GLN A 17 39.49 23.44 30.74
C GLN A 17 38.28 24.30 31.17
N LYS A 18 38.43 25.63 31.29
CA LYS A 18 37.33 26.50 31.77
C LYS A 18 36.36 27.00 30.69
N LEU A 19 36.71 27.00 29.39
CA LEU A 19 35.77 27.43 28.33
C LEU A 19 34.66 26.41 28.00
N GLY A 20 34.87 25.12 28.29
CA GLY A 20 33.89 24.07 27.97
C GLY A 20 32.66 24.03 28.89
N LYS A 21 32.79 24.44 30.16
CA LYS A 21 31.70 24.37 31.14
C LYS A 21 30.68 25.52 31.02
N ALA A 22 31.11 26.71 30.60
CA ALA A 22 30.23 27.88 30.47
C ALA A 22 29.13 27.69 29.41
N LYS A 23 29.45 27.09 28.25
CA LYS A 23 28.44 26.82 27.20
C LYS A 23 27.41 25.75 27.59
N LEU A 24 27.76 24.82 28.49
CA LEU A 24 26.84 23.75 28.91
C LEU A 24 25.82 24.25 29.95
N GLN A 25 26.21 25.18 30.84
CA GLN A 25 25.28 25.80 31.80
C GLN A 25 24.26 26.71 31.12
N PHE A 26 24.66 27.45 30.08
CA PHE A 26 23.73 28.33 29.34
C PHE A 26 22.60 27.54 28.64
N LEU A 27 22.92 26.37 28.08
CA LEU A 27 21.93 25.50 27.45
C LEU A 27 20.98 24.84 28.49
N HIS A 28 21.49 24.54 29.68
CA HIS A 28 20.67 23.98 30.77
C HIS A 28 19.69 25.00 31.38
N PHE A 29 20.00 26.30 31.31
CA PHE A 29 19.15 27.37 31.83
C PHE A 29 18.00 27.76 30.88
N GLN A 30 18.18 27.61 29.56
CA GLN A 30 17.08 27.85 28.61
C GLN A 30 16.04 26.71 28.60
N ILE A 31 16.42 25.49 28.98
CA ILE A 31 15.49 24.34 29.01
C ILE A 31 14.57 24.38 30.25
N SER A 32 15.02 24.95 31.38
CA SER A 32 14.19 25.05 32.60
C SER A 32 13.08 26.10 32.53
N GLN A 33 13.21 27.12 31.67
CA GLN A 33 12.19 28.18 31.49
C GLN A 33 10.98 27.73 30.66
N ILE A 34 11.07 26.65 29.88
CA ILE A 34 9.99 26.16 28.99
C ILE A 34 9.00 25.22 29.72
N VAL A 35 9.32 24.77 30.94
CA VAL A 35 8.54 23.77 31.69
C VAL A 35 7.49 24.40 32.62
N VAL A 36 7.45 25.74 32.76
CA VAL A 36 6.44 26.45 33.57
C VAL A 36 5.56 27.31 32.65
N HIS A 37 4.26 27.03 32.65
CA HIS A 37 3.13 27.64 31.89
C HIS A 37 2.53 26.81 30.73
N ALA A 38 1.81 25.73 31.08
CA ALA A 38 0.62 25.28 30.33
C ALA A 38 -0.34 24.55 31.30
N PRO A 39 -1.68 24.70 31.18
CA PRO A 39 -2.62 24.23 32.20
C PRO A 39 -3.04 22.75 32.06
N LEU A 40 -3.60 22.23 33.15
CA LEU A 40 -3.96 20.83 33.38
C LEU A 40 -5.02 20.27 32.40
N VAL A 41 -4.70 19.15 31.74
CA VAL A 41 -5.68 18.18 31.24
C VAL A 41 -5.27 16.78 31.67
N LYS A 42 -6.12 16.09 32.44
CA LYS A 42 -5.84 14.75 32.99
C LYS A 42 -6.03 13.67 31.92
N VAL A 43 -5.01 12.83 31.71
CA VAL A 43 -5.06 11.60 30.89
C VAL A 43 -4.40 10.46 31.67
N PRO A 44 -4.99 9.24 31.74
CA PRO A 44 -4.63 8.24 32.76
C PRO A 44 -3.28 7.52 32.56
N THR A 45 -2.67 7.18 33.69
CA THR A 45 -1.24 6.88 33.88
C THR A 45 -0.78 5.46 33.49
N LYS A 46 -1.23 4.90 32.36
CA LYS A 46 -0.80 3.56 31.88
C LYS A 46 0.03 3.52 30.59
N ARG A 47 0.21 4.63 29.86
CA ARG A 47 1.00 4.66 28.59
C ARG A 47 2.45 5.13 28.70
N ILE A 48 2.89 5.70 29.83
CA ILE A 48 4.23 6.29 29.96
C ILE A 48 5.34 5.24 30.16
N ASN A 49 5.07 4.14 30.87
CA ASN A 49 6.08 3.09 31.15
C ASN A 49 6.49 2.23 29.93
N PHE A 50 5.78 2.35 28.79
CA PHE A 50 6.12 1.58 27.58
C PHE A 50 7.24 2.22 26.76
N PHE A 51 7.34 3.56 26.76
CA PHE A 51 8.37 4.28 26.01
C PHE A 51 9.74 4.31 26.72
N THR A 52 9.76 4.34 28.06
CA THR A 52 11.01 4.39 28.84
C THR A 52 11.80 3.08 28.74
N ASN A 53 11.14 1.92 28.82
CA ASN A 53 11.80 0.61 28.76
C ASN A 53 12.41 0.30 27.39
N ARG A 54 11.76 0.69 26.29
CA ARG A 54 12.28 0.43 24.93
C ARG A 54 13.51 1.29 24.60
N LEU A 55 13.60 2.49 25.19
CA LEU A 55 14.78 3.35 25.11
C LEU A 55 15.95 2.78 25.94
N PHE A 56 15.67 2.21 27.11
CA PHE A 56 16.69 1.60 27.99
C PHE A 56 17.35 0.34 27.41
N VAL A 57 16.62 -0.46 26.63
CA VAL A 57 17.18 -1.63 25.92
C VAL A 57 18.15 -1.17 24.81
N PHE A 58 17.76 -0.17 24.02
CA PHE A 58 18.63 0.41 22.98
C PHE A 58 19.93 1.01 23.56
N ILE A 59 19.84 1.73 24.68
CA ILE A 59 21.01 2.31 25.37
C ILE A 59 21.95 1.25 25.97
N LYS A 60 21.49 0.00 26.12
CA LYS A 60 22.31 -1.10 26.68
C LYS A 60 23.24 -1.75 25.65
N GLU A 61 22.84 -1.79 24.37
CA GLU A 61 23.69 -2.34 23.29
C GLU A 61 24.82 -1.38 22.90
N ASP A 62 24.56 -0.06 22.86
CA ASP A 62 25.59 0.97 22.60
C ASP A 62 26.73 0.95 23.62
N LYS A 63 26.44 0.63 24.90
CA LYS A 63 27.48 0.52 25.93
C LYS A 63 28.50 -0.59 25.66
N LYS A 64 28.14 -1.64 24.90
CA LYS A 64 29.07 -2.71 24.53
C LYS A 64 30.02 -2.24 23.41
N HIS A 65 29.50 -1.52 22.42
CA HIS A 65 30.31 -0.89 21.36
C HIS A 65 31.22 0.23 21.90
N MET A 66 30.72 1.10 22.79
CA MET A 66 31.54 2.11 23.46
C MET A 66 32.67 1.51 24.30
N LYS A 67 32.45 0.37 24.97
CA LYS A 67 33.50 -0.27 25.78
C LYS A 67 34.60 -0.90 24.91
N ILE A 68 34.24 -1.43 23.74
CA ILE A 68 35.21 -1.93 22.74
C ILE A 68 36.05 -0.77 22.18
N MET A 69 35.42 0.34 21.77
CA MET A 69 36.17 1.54 21.32
C MET A 69 37.10 2.09 22.42
N ARG A 70 36.65 2.12 23.68
CA ARG A 70 37.42 2.69 24.79
C ARG A 70 38.63 1.85 25.18
N ASN A 71 38.58 0.53 24.97
CA ASN A 71 39.75 -0.35 25.13
C ASN A 71 40.72 -0.24 23.94
N PHE A 72 40.24 0.09 22.74
CA PHE A 72 41.09 0.27 21.55
C PHE A 72 41.82 1.63 21.48
N LEU A 73 41.44 2.58 22.34
CA LEU A 73 42.02 3.93 22.44
C LEU A 73 43.03 4.08 23.60
N GLY A 74 43.46 2.96 24.19
CA GLY A 74 44.32 2.93 25.39
C GLY A 74 45.84 2.90 25.13
N GLU A 75 46.28 2.70 23.88
CA GLU A 75 47.70 2.59 23.53
C GLU A 75 48.16 3.69 22.56
N GLY A 76 49.47 3.96 22.56
CA GLY A 76 50.07 5.20 22.07
C GLY A 76 49.73 5.58 20.63
N PHE A 77 49.33 6.83 20.43
CA PHE A 77 48.96 7.38 19.11
C PHE A 77 50.18 7.51 18.18
N HIS A 78 50.34 6.55 17.27
CA HIS A 78 51.02 6.78 15.99
C HIS A 78 50.40 6.00 14.82
N LEU A 79 49.06 5.87 14.80
CA LEU A 79 48.32 5.37 13.63
C LEU A 79 47.57 6.51 12.94
N SER A 80 48.21 7.06 11.91
CA SER A 80 47.74 8.25 11.18
C SER A 80 46.50 7.95 10.32
N THR A 81 45.68 9.00 10.12
CA THR A 81 44.65 9.24 9.08
C THR A 81 43.63 8.13 8.75
N SER A 82 44.06 6.90 8.44
CA SER A 82 43.25 5.77 7.98
C SER A 82 42.07 5.43 8.91
N ILE A 83 42.28 5.39 10.23
CA ILE A 83 41.19 5.13 11.20
C ILE A 83 40.16 6.27 11.19
N ILE A 84 40.60 7.53 11.16
CA ILE A 84 39.71 8.70 11.16
C ILE A 84 38.88 8.75 9.87
N VAL A 85 39.51 8.48 8.73
CA VAL A 85 38.84 8.34 7.42
C VAL A 85 37.83 7.20 7.45
N SER A 86 38.19 6.03 8.00
CA SER A 86 37.30 4.87 8.10
C SER A 86 36.07 5.14 8.98
N VAL A 87 36.25 5.80 10.13
CA VAL A 87 35.15 6.21 11.02
C VAL A 87 34.28 7.28 10.36
N GLY A 88 34.87 8.23 9.63
CA GLY A 88 34.15 9.24 8.85
C GLY A 88 33.28 8.64 7.74
N ILE A 89 33.83 7.68 6.97
CA ILE A 89 33.10 6.95 5.93
C ILE A 89 31.96 6.13 6.54
N LEU A 90 32.18 5.47 7.69
CA LEU A 90 31.15 4.73 8.40
C LEU A 90 30.02 5.66 8.87
N PHE A 91 30.35 6.82 9.44
CA PHE A 91 29.37 7.81 9.89
C PHE A 91 28.57 8.42 8.71
N MET A 92 29.24 8.73 7.59
CA MET A 92 28.57 9.18 6.35
C MET A 92 27.65 8.11 5.78
N SER A 93 28.07 6.84 5.82
CA SER A 93 27.25 5.70 5.36
C SER A 93 26.03 5.49 6.24
N ILE A 94 26.19 5.57 7.56
CA ILE A 94 25.09 5.45 8.54
C ILE A 94 24.11 6.61 8.41
N THR A 95 24.58 7.86 8.34
CA THR A 95 23.72 9.04 8.19
C THR A 95 22.98 9.04 6.85
N SER A 96 23.64 8.66 5.75
CA SER A 96 23.00 8.45 4.45
C SER A 96 21.95 7.33 4.50
N PHE A 97 22.22 6.22 5.19
CA PHE A 97 21.25 5.13 5.38
C PHE A 97 20.02 5.58 6.20
N PHE A 98 20.21 6.34 7.27
CA PHE A 98 19.11 6.93 8.04
C PHE A 98 18.29 7.94 7.23
N PHE A 99 18.94 8.76 6.39
CA PHE A 99 18.25 9.70 5.50
C PHE A 99 17.44 8.96 4.42
N LEU A 100 18.03 7.96 3.76
CA LEU A 100 17.37 7.13 2.74
C LEU A 100 16.18 6.32 3.31
N THR A 101 16.29 5.81 4.53
CA THR A 101 15.18 5.09 5.19
C THR A 101 14.06 6.05 5.62
N LYS A 102 14.38 7.20 6.21
CA LYS A 102 13.40 8.25 6.56
C LYS A 102 12.64 8.75 5.32
N ASN A 103 13.33 9.01 4.20
CA ASN A 103 12.69 9.44 2.96
C ASN A 103 11.79 8.35 2.36
N LYS A 104 12.17 7.07 2.39
CA LYS A 104 11.31 5.96 1.94
C LYS A 104 10.03 5.84 2.77
N ILE A 105 10.14 5.97 4.09
CA ILE A 105 8.98 5.97 5.00
C ILE A 105 8.08 7.19 4.78
N SER A 106 8.67 8.35 4.46
CA SER A 106 7.91 9.56 4.07
C SER A 106 7.15 9.34 2.75
N ARG A 107 7.80 8.77 1.73
CA ARG A 107 7.20 8.52 0.40
C ARG A 107 6.03 7.55 0.46
N SER A 108 6.14 6.44 1.20
CA SER A 108 5.04 5.48 1.32
C SER A 108 3.84 6.06 2.08
N LYS A 109 4.07 6.86 3.14
CA LYS A 109 2.99 7.59 3.84
C LYS A 109 2.28 8.60 2.92
N CYS A 110 3.04 9.37 2.14
CA CYS A 110 2.49 10.29 1.15
C CYS A 110 1.62 9.56 0.11
N LEU A 111 2.07 8.42 -0.41
CA LEU A 111 1.27 7.59 -1.32
C LEU A 111 0.02 7.00 -0.65
N PHE A 112 0.09 6.57 0.62
CA PHE A 112 -1.09 6.04 1.30
C PHE A 112 -2.15 7.12 1.55
N HIS A 113 -1.74 8.35 1.90
CA HIS A 113 -2.64 9.50 1.99
C HIS A 113 -3.19 9.95 0.62
N LEU A 114 -2.45 9.72 -0.47
CA LEU A 114 -2.98 9.91 -1.82
C LEU A 114 -4.07 8.87 -2.14
N TYR A 115 -3.82 7.61 -1.82
CA TYR A 115 -4.76 6.51 -2.11
C TYR A 115 -5.98 6.48 -1.20
N SER A 116 -5.92 7.04 0.02
CA SER A 116 -7.07 7.07 0.94
C SER A 116 -8.14 8.09 0.55
N LYS A 117 -7.80 9.09 -0.27
CA LYS A 117 -8.72 10.09 -0.83
C LYS A 117 -9.64 9.51 -1.90
N LYS A 118 -10.69 10.26 -2.24
CA LYS A 118 -11.56 9.99 -3.39
C LYS A 118 -10.73 9.92 -4.68
N HIS A 119 -10.94 8.89 -5.51
CA HIS A 119 -10.27 8.76 -6.81
C HIS A 119 -11.11 9.44 -7.91
N GLU A 120 -10.72 10.65 -8.33
CA GLU A 120 -11.43 11.46 -9.36
C GLU A 120 -11.67 10.70 -10.68
N TYR A 121 -10.72 9.86 -11.09
CA TYR A 121 -10.83 9.02 -12.29
C TYR A 121 -12.03 8.04 -12.24
N GLU A 122 -12.50 7.69 -11.04
CA GLU A 122 -13.61 6.75 -10.84
C GLU A 122 -14.99 7.47 -10.81
N ASP A 123 -15.06 8.78 -11.04
CA ASP A 123 -16.34 9.52 -11.08
C ASP A 123 -17.15 9.17 -12.34
N ILE A 124 -18.01 8.15 -12.22
CA ILE A 124 -18.86 7.60 -13.29
C ILE A 124 -19.77 8.66 -13.93
N ASN A 125 -20.12 9.73 -13.20
CA ASN A 125 -20.88 10.87 -13.70
C ASN A 125 -20.18 11.61 -14.87
N ASN A 126 -18.84 11.54 -14.98
CA ASN A 126 -18.06 12.09 -16.10
C ASN A 126 -17.82 11.08 -17.25
N ALA A 127 -18.23 9.82 -17.06
CA ALA A 127 -18.04 8.73 -18.02
C ALA A 127 -19.29 8.49 -18.90
N ASN A 128 -20.49 8.79 -18.38
CA ASN A 128 -21.76 8.63 -19.10
C ASN A 128 -22.10 9.85 -19.96
N GLY A 129 -21.25 10.12 -20.98
CA GLY A 129 -21.57 11.01 -22.10
C GLY A 129 -22.59 10.43 -23.09
N ASN A 130 -23.57 9.67 -22.60
CA ASN A 130 -24.74 9.19 -23.36
C ASN A 130 -25.98 9.77 -22.69
N GLY A 131 -26.57 10.78 -23.30
CA GLY A 131 -27.66 11.54 -22.70
C GLY A 131 -28.93 10.72 -22.53
N ASN A 132 -29.49 10.75 -21.32
CA ASN A 132 -30.94 10.85 -21.14
C ASN A 132 -31.22 12.29 -20.70
N GLU A 133 -31.36 13.19 -21.68
CA GLU A 133 -31.90 14.52 -21.42
C GLU A 133 -33.36 14.37 -20.98
N SER A 134 -33.63 14.72 -19.73
CA SER A 134 -34.98 14.99 -19.25
C SER A 134 -35.56 16.16 -20.06
N LYS A 135 -36.52 15.87 -20.96
CA LYS A 135 -37.23 16.88 -21.72
C LYS A 135 -37.93 17.89 -20.80
N SER A 136 -37.34 19.07 -20.64
CA SER A 136 -38.06 20.28 -20.30
C SER A 136 -38.38 21.02 -21.60
N GLU A 137 -39.66 21.08 -21.97
CA GLU A 137 -40.10 21.81 -23.15
C GLU A 137 -39.94 23.32 -22.97
N ILE A 138 -39.10 23.95 -23.80
CA ILE A 138 -39.22 25.38 -24.13
C ILE A 138 -39.10 25.52 -25.64
N LYS A 139 -40.14 26.09 -26.26
CA LYS A 139 -40.17 26.42 -27.70
C LYS A 139 -39.33 27.68 -27.95
N GLY A 140 -38.53 27.67 -29.02
CA GLY A 140 -37.83 28.87 -29.51
C GLY A 140 -36.95 28.54 -30.70
N GLU A 141 -37.23 29.17 -31.85
CA GLU A 141 -36.52 28.92 -33.10
C GLU A 141 -35.17 29.66 -33.14
N ASN A 142 -34.13 29.01 -33.66
CA ASN A 142 -33.51 29.42 -34.92
C ASN A 142 -32.43 28.44 -35.41
N LYS A 143 -32.33 28.28 -36.73
CA LYS A 143 -31.33 27.43 -37.38
C LYS A 143 -29.96 28.11 -37.35
N ASN A 144 -28.92 27.34 -37.02
CA ASN A 144 -27.59 27.48 -37.60
C ASN A 144 -26.90 26.12 -37.56
N GLU A 145 -26.67 25.53 -38.73
CA GLU A 145 -25.99 24.25 -38.89
C GLU A 145 -24.48 24.44 -38.65
N ASN A 146 -24.03 24.09 -37.45
CA ASN A 146 -22.63 23.77 -37.20
C ASN A 146 -22.55 22.29 -36.83
N GLU A 147 -22.02 21.46 -37.74
CA GLU A 147 -21.72 20.06 -37.49
C GLU A 147 -20.63 19.93 -36.40
N SER A 148 -21.05 19.90 -35.14
CA SER A 148 -20.18 19.53 -34.03
C SER A 148 -19.86 18.03 -34.13
N LYS A 149 -18.78 17.72 -34.87
CA LYS A 149 -18.19 16.38 -34.89
C LYS A 149 -17.97 15.92 -33.45
N ASN A 150 -18.77 14.94 -33.03
CA ASN A 150 -18.75 14.41 -31.67
C ASN A 150 -17.54 13.46 -31.54
N ILE A 151 -16.34 14.06 -31.44
CA ILE A 151 -15.06 13.35 -31.35
C ILE A 151 -15.02 12.66 -29.98
N GLY A 152 -15.36 11.36 -29.97
CA GLY A 152 -15.36 10.56 -28.75
C GLY A 152 -13.99 10.51 -28.08
N LYS A 153 -13.97 10.69 -26.75
CA LYS A 153 -12.74 10.72 -25.92
C LYS A 153 -11.79 9.56 -26.27
N LYS A 154 -10.55 9.88 -26.64
CA LYS A 154 -9.50 8.94 -27.04
C LYS A 154 -8.93 8.21 -25.82
N LYS A 155 -9.24 6.91 -25.72
CA LYS A 155 -8.87 6.03 -24.59
C LYS A 155 -7.54 5.31 -24.86
N PHE A 156 -6.65 5.25 -23.87
CA PHE A 156 -5.39 4.49 -23.97
C PHE A 156 -5.64 3.00 -24.10
N LEU A 157 -6.49 2.43 -23.23
CA LEU A 157 -6.88 1.03 -23.29
C LEU A 157 -8.02 0.84 -24.30
N ASN A 158 -7.66 0.31 -25.46
CA ASN A 158 -8.52 0.15 -26.65
C ASN A 158 -8.55 -1.30 -27.18
N GLY A 159 -8.03 -2.27 -26.42
CA GLY A 159 -7.94 -3.68 -26.82
C GLY A 159 -6.68 -4.06 -27.61
N THR A 160 -5.86 -3.10 -28.06
CA THR A 160 -4.58 -3.38 -28.75
C THR A 160 -3.39 -3.42 -27.77
N ILE A 161 -2.23 -3.87 -28.26
CA ILE A 161 -0.97 -3.73 -27.51
C ILE A 161 -0.62 -2.24 -27.43
N GLN A 162 -0.37 -1.78 -26.21
CA GLN A 162 0.08 -0.44 -25.85
C GLN A 162 1.34 -0.55 -24.99
N LYS A 163 2.04 0.57 -24.78
CA LYS A 163 3.23 0.60 -23.92
C LYS A 163 3.04 1.53 -22.73
N LEU A 164 3.31 1.01 -21.54
CA LEU A 164 3.45 1.80 -20.33
C LEU A 164 4.93 2.05 -20.04
N LYS A 165 5.28 3.29 -19.70
CA LYS A 165 6.64 3.69 -19.34
C LYS A 165 6.79 3.75 -17.82
N LEU A 166 7.77 3.07 -17.25
CA LEU A 166 8.00 3.05 -15.81
C LEU A 166 8.55 4.41 -15.33
N CYS A 167 7.90 5.03 -14.35
CA CYS A 167 8.34 6.28 -13.73
C CYS A 167 9.11 6.04 -12.43
N GLU A 168 8.52 5.28 -11.49
CA GLU A 168 9.05 5.10 -10.13
C GLU A 168 8.71 3.70 -9.60
N ILE A 169 9.60 3.15 -8.77
CA ILE A 169 9.33 1.95 -7.96
C ILE A 169 9.51 2.29 -6.48
N VAL A 170 8.43 2.19 -5.69
CA VAL A 170 8.45 2.40 -4.23
C VAL A 170 8.33 1.07 -3.51
N LYS A 171 9.34 0.71 -2.72
CA LYS A 171 9.34 -0.52 -1.91
C LYS A 171 8.37 -0.37 -0.71
N LEU A 172 7.45 -1.32 -0.55
CA LEU A 172 6.54 -1.40 0.61
C LEU A 172 7.04 -2.40 1.65
N THR A 173 7.22 -3.67 1.26
CA THR A 173 7.70 -4.75 2.15
C THR A 173 8.99 -5.36 1.58
N LYS A 174 9.47 -6.48 2.16
CA LYS A 174 10.55 -7.26 1.54
C LYS A 174 10.15 -7.80 0.16
N THR A 175 8.87 -8.14 -0.02
CA THR A 175 8.35 -8.81 -1.22
C THR A 175 7.42 -7.93 -2.07
N VAL A 176 6.88 -6.83 -1.56
CA VAL A 176 5.89 -6.01 -2.26
C VAL A 176 6.40 -4.61 -2.58
N LYS A 177 6.09 -4.13 -3.78
CA LYS A 177 6.43 -2.78 -4.27
C LYS A 177 5.21 -2.14 -4.95
N ILE A 178 5.19 -0.81 -4.96
CA ILE A 178 4.36 -0.01 -5.86
C ILE A 178 5.19 0.29 -7.10
N PHE A 179 4.64 -0.01 -8.27
CA PHE A 179 5.16 0.43 -9.56
C PHE A 179 4.27 1.57 -10.06
N ILE A 180 4.86 2.71 -10.39
CA ILE A 180 4.18 3.87 -10.97
C ILE A 180 4.60 3.95 -12.42
N PHE A 181 3.65 3.71 -13.33
CA PHE A 181 3.85 3.86 -14.77
C PHE A 181 3.17 5.13 -15.28
N SER A 182 3.61 5.64 -16.42
CA SER A 182 2.90 6.65 -17.21
C SER A 182 2.33 6.03 -18.49
N TYR A 183 1.21 6.59 -18.95
CA TYR A 183 0.72 6.45 -20.33
C TYR A 183 0.85 7.79 -21.07
N PRO A 184 0.84 7.80 -22.41
CA PRO A 184 1.11 9.02 -23.18
C PRO A 184 0.03 10.10 -23.03
N TYR A 185 0.43 11.38 -23.13
CA TYR A 185 -0.45 12.53 -22.92
C TYR A 185 -1.47 12.75 -24.05
N GLU A 186 -1.27 12.18 -25.24
CA GLU A 186 -2.23 12.26 -26.35
C GLU A 186 -3.48 11.38 -26.17
N TYR A 187 -3.70 10.82 -24.97
CA TYR A 187 -4.90 10.08 -24.58
C TYR A 187 -5.65 10.83 -23.48
N ASP A 188 -6.95 11.04 -23.68
CA ASP A 188 -7.79 11.80 -22.74
C ASP A 188 -7.88 11.08 -21.39
N ASN A 189 -8.06 9.76 -21.42
CA ASN A 189 -8.21 8.92 -20.24
C ASN A 189 -7.62 7.52 -20.43
N LEU A 190 -7.44 6.80 -19.33
CA LEU A 190 -6.92 5.44 -19.36
C LEU A 190 -7.87 4.45 -20.05
N GLY A 191 -9.19 4.59 -19.87
CA GLY A 191 -10.20 3.66 -20.41
C GLY A 191 -10.39 2.37 -19.61
N LEU A 192 -9.90 2.31 -18.37
CA LEU A 192 -10.11 1.19 -17.45
C LEU A 192 -11.32 1.42 -16.54
N GLY A 193 -12.28 0.50 -16.50
CA GLY A 193 -13.37 0.53 -15.51
C GLY A 193 -12.92 0.15 -14.09
N ILE A 194 -13.79 0.37 -13.11
CA ILE A 194 -13.65 -0.20 -11.76
C ILE A 194 -13.78 -1.73 -11.86
N CYS A 195 -13.07 -2.47 -10.99
CA CYS A 195 -12.90 -3.93 -11.00
C CYS A 195 -12.18 -4.52 -12.24
N LYS A 196 -12.00 -3.76 -13.33
CA LYS A 196 -11.20 -4.19 -14.48
C LYS A 196 -9.70 -4.10 -14.22
N HIS A 197 -8.96 -4.91 -14.98
CA HIS A 197 -7.51 -5.09 -14.91
C HIS A 197 -6.83 -4.96 -16.27
N ILE A 198 -5.52 -4.85 -16.25
CA ILE A 198 -4.65 -4.76 -17.43
C ILE A 198 -3.81 -6.04 -17.52
N LYS A 199 -3.62 -6.58 -18.72
CA LYS A 199 -2.69 -7.69 -18.96
C LYS A 199 -1.32 -7.13 -19.30
N PHE A 200 -0.32 -7.45 -18.49
CA PHE A 200 1.08 -7.14 -18.75
C PHE A 200 1.70 -8.31 -19.50
N TYR A 201 2.43 -8.02 -20.59
CA TYR A 201 3.10 -9.02 -21.41
C TYR A 201 4.60 -9.03 -21.15
N GLY A 202 5.21 -10.22 -21.23
CA GLY A 202 6.63 -10.44 -21.00
C GLY A 202 7.12 -11.67 -21.74
N LEU A 203 8.43 -11.79 -21.91
CA LEU A 203 9.04 -12.95 -22.56
C LEU A 203 8.81 -14.19 -21.69
N ASN A 204 8.46 -15.31 -22.30
CA ASN A 204 8.40 -16.58 -21.58
C ASN A 204 9.83 -17.08 -21.34
N LYS A 205 10.17 -17.39 -20.09
CA LYS A 205 11.49 -17.89 -19.72
C LYS A 205 11.40 -19.36 -19.35
N LYS A 206 12.33 -20.16 -19.86
CA LYS A 206 12.51 -21.55 -19.45
C LYS A 206 12.90 -21.59 -17.96
N GLY A 207 12.42 -22.58 -17.22
CA GLY A 207 12.86 -22.84 -15.85
C GLY A 207 14.27 -23.43 -15.81
N LYS A 208 14.83 -23.56 -14.60
CA LYS A 208 16.14 -24.16 -14.33
C LYS A 208 16.22 -25.64 -14.68
N ILE A 209 15.07 -26.34 -14.65
CA ILE A 209 14.95 -27.75 -15.05
C ILE A 209 14.20 -27.78 -16.37
N GLU A 210 14.69 -28.55 -17.35
CA GLU A 210 14.09 -28.63 -18.67
C GLU A 210 12.60 -29.03 -18.60
N LYS A 211 11.76 -28.38 -19.42
CA LYS A 211 10.30 -28.57 -19.50
C LYS A 211 9.51 -28.28 -18.20
N ARG A 212 10.17 -27.82 -17.12
CA ARG A 212 9.54 -27.61 -15.81
C ARG A 212 9.63 -26.15 -15.35
N TRP A 213 8.70 -25.76 -14.48
CA TRP A 213 8.71 -24.51 -13.74
C TRP A 213 8.32 -24.79 -12.28
N ASN A 214 9.16 -24.36 -11.32
CA ASN A 214 9.04 -24.66 -9.89
C ASN A 214 8.75 -26.15 -9.62
N ASN A 215 9.59 -27.03 -10.19
CA ASN A 215 9.48 -28.49 -10.09
C ASN A 215 8.17 -29.12 -10.61
N LYS A 216 7.34 -28.39 -11.35
CA LYS A 216 6.10 -28.89 -12.00
C LYS A 216 6.20 -28.78 -13.52
N ASP A 217 5.38 -29.52 -14.27
CA ASP A 217 5.32 -29.38 -15.74
C ASP A 217 5.00 -27.93 -16.12
N ASP A 218 5.80 -27.34 -17.01
CA ASP A 218 5.55 -25.98 -17.48
C ASP A 218 4.53 -26.02 -18.62
N LYS A 219 3.26 -25.80 -18.26
CA LYS A 219 2.13 -25.70 -19.19
C LYS A 219 2.26 -24.55 -20.20
N GLU A 220 3.08 -23.55 -19.91
CA GLU A 220 3.31 -22.41 -20.79
C GLU A 220 4.56 -22.57 -21.66
N ARG A 221 5.33 -23.67 -21.55
CA ARG A 221 6.68 -23.83 -22.16
C ARG A 221 6.76 -23.57 -23.67
N ASN A 222 5.67 -23.79 -24.40
CA ASN A 222 5.60 -23.60 -25.86
C ASN A 222 5.25 -22.16 -26.28
N LEU A 223 4.90 -21.27 -25.34
CA LEU A 223 4.58 -19.87 -25.62
C LEU A 223 5.85 -19.03 -25.75
N GLN A 224 5.90 -18.09 -26.69
CA GLN A 224 7.00 -17.13 -26.80
C GLN A 224 6.86 -15.97 -25.78
N LYS A 225 5.64 -15.47 -25.61
CA LYS A 225 5.28 -14.46 -24.59
C LYS A 225 4.27 -15.06 -23.60
N ILE A 226 4.35 -14.61 -22.36
CA ILE A 226 3.33 -14.82 -21.32
C ILE A 226 2.64 -13.50 -21.00
N PHE A 227 1.45 -13.57 -20.41
CA PHE A 227 0.81 -12.42 -19.79
C PHE A 227 0.40 -12.71 -18.35
N ARG A 228 0.27 -11.67 -17.52
CA ARG A 228 -0.38 -11.74 -16.20
C ARG A 228 -1.27 -10.51 -16.00
N SER A 229 -2.41 -10.72 -15.36
CA SER A 229 -3.35 -9.65 -15.04
C SER A 229 -2.91 -8.90 -13.78
N TYR A 230 -2.96 -7.57 -13.85
CA TYR A 230 -2.74 -6.67 -12.71
C TYR A 230 -3.83 -5.60 -12.69
N THR A 231 -4.48 -5.45 -11.54
CA THR A 231 -5.42 -4.34 -11.29
C THR A 231 -4.62 -3.18 -10.69
N PRO A 232 -4.68 -1.97 -11.26
CA PRO A 232 -4.11 -0.80 -10.59
C PRO A 232 -4.89 -0.52 -9.32
N ILE A 233 -4.23 0.11 -8.35
CA ILE A 233 -4.86 0.56 -7.09
C ILE A 233 -5.26 2.03 -7.13
N TYR A 234 -4.68 2.81 -8.06
CA TYR A 234 -4.93 4.23 -8.23
C TYR A 234 -4.53 4.65 -9.65
N ILE A 235 -5.29 5.60 -10.20
CA ILE A 235 -5.11 6.17 -11.55
C ILE A 235 -5.16 7.69 -11.40
N ASP A 236 -4.11 8.36 -11.85
CA ASP A 236 -3.99 9.81 -11.89
C ASP A 236 -4.15 10.24 -13.35
N GLU A 237 -5.34 10.71 -13.73
CA GLU A 237 -5.63 11.13 -15.10
C GLU A 237 -4.87 12.41 -15.49
N LYS A 238 -4.64 13.30 -14.52
CA LYS A 238 -3.96 14.59 -14.72
C LYS A 238 -2.48 14.40 -15.07
N ASN A 239 -1.77 13.58 -14.30
CA ASN A 239 -0.35 13.28 -14.53
C ASN A 239 -0.13 12.03 -15.40
N LYS A 240 -1.22 11.44 -15.93
CA LYS A 240 -1.24 10.20 -16.72
C LYS A 240 -0.53 9.02 -16.02
N HIS A 241 -0.58 8.97 -14.69
CA HIS A 241 0.07 7.93 -13.90
C HIS A 241 -0.88 6.78 -13.52
N ILE A 242 -0.32 5.58 -13.42
CA ILE A 242 -1.02 4.35 -13.04
C ILE A 242 -0.19 3.60 -12.00
N HIS A 243 -0.80 3.36 -10.83
CA HIS A 243 -0.10 2.81 -9.67
C HIS A 243 -0.54 1.36 -9.44
N PHE A 244 0.42 0.42 -9.43
CA PHE A 244 0.18 -1.01 -9.20
C PHE A 244 0.92 -1.50 -7.96
N ILE A 245 0.22 -2.20 -7.08
CA ILE A 245 0.85 -2.99 -6.01
C ILE A 245 1.18 -4.38 -6.55
N ILE A 246 2.46 -4.74 -6.56
CA ILE A 246 2.95 -5.99 -7.14
C ILE A 246 3.84 -6.72 -6.14
N ARG A 247 3.53 -7.99 -5.88
CA ARG A 247 4.38 -8.91 -5.11
C ARG A 247 5.41 -9.58 -6.03
N ILE A 248 6.66 -9.53 -5.60
CA ILE A 248 7.83 -10.09 -6.24
C ILE A 248 8.07 -11.49 -5.69
N TYR A 249 7.73 -12.49 -6.50
CA TYR A 249 7.97 -13.89 -6.16
C TYR A 249 9.41 -14.28 -6.54
N SER A 250 10.37 -13.85 -5.73
CA SER A 250 11.78 -14.23 -5.89
C SER A 250 11.99 -15.74 -5.71
N PRO A 251 12.98 -16.34 -6.39
CA PRO A 251 13.34 -17.75 -6.19
C PRO A 251 13.65 -18.10 -4.73
N ASN A 252 13.29 -19.31 -4.32
CA ASN A 252 13.60 -19.89 -3.01
C ASN A 252 13.59 -21.43 -3.08
N ASN A 253 13.87 -22.10 -1.96
CA ASN A 253 14.00 -23.57 -1.89
C ASN A 253 12.73 -24.32 -2.38
N THR A 254 11.53 -23.77 -2.15
CA THR A 254 10.26 -24.35 -2.62
C THR A 254 9.94 -23.97 -4.06
N TYR A 255 10.25 -22.73 -4.44
CA TYR A 255 9.96 -22.16 -5.76
C TYR A 255 11.28 -21.76 -6.43
N ILE A 256 12.01 -22.74 -6.97
CA ILE A 256 13.38 -22.58 -7.48
C ILE A 256 13.52 -21.60 -8.65
N ASP A 257 12.44 -21.36 -9.40
CA ASP A 257 12.37 -20.42 -10.52
C ASP A 257 11.64 -19.11 -10.15
N GLY A 258 10.87 -19.13 -9.06
CA GLY A 258 10.04 -18.02 -8.59
C GLY A 258 8.87 -17.71 -9.53
N GLY A 259 8.54 -16.43 -9.71
CA GLY A 259 7.42 -15.97 -10.54
C GLY A 259 7.84 -15.41 -11.90
N LYS A 260 7.41 -16.07 -12.99
CA LYS A 260 7.80 -15.73 -14.38
C LYS A 260 7.69 -14.24 -14.73
N MET A 261 6.57 -13.60 -14.39
CA MET A 261 6.34 -12.17 -14.67
C MET A 261 6.96 -11.27 -13.61
N SER A 262 6.75 -11.56 -12.32
CA SER A 262 7.17 -10.66 -11.24
C SER A 262 8.69 -10.47 -11.18
N ILE A 263 9.48 -11.47 -11.56
CA ILE A 263 10.95 -11.36 -11.67
C ILE A 263 11.38 -10.51 -12.88
N GLN A 264 10.55 -10.40 -13.92
CA GLN A 264 10.80 -9.49 -15.05
C GLN A 264 10.50 -8.05 -14.65
N LEU A 265 9.35 -7.82 -13.99
CA LEU A 265 8.99 -6.51 -13.43
C LEU A 265 10.03 -6.01 -12.41
N GLU A 266 10.57 -6.89 -11.58
CA GLU A 266 11.63 -6.57 -10.61
C GLU A 266 12.91 -6.00 -11.24
N LYS A 267 13.16 -6.31 -12.52
CA LYS A 267 14.36 -5.88 -13.26
C LYS A 267 14.17 -4.57 -14.01
N LEU A 268 12.96 -4.03 -14.08
CA LEU A 268 12.70 -2.77 -14.78
C LEU A 268 13.36 -1.60 -14.05
N HIS A 269 13.78 -0.60 -14.82
CA HIS A 269 14.38 0.64 -14.36
C HIS A 269 13.54 1.83 -14.85
N PRO A 270 13.59 3.00 -14.19
CA PRO A 270 12.89 4.19 -14.66
C PRO A 270 13.22 4.49 -16.13
N ASN A 271 12.18 4.79 -16.91
CA ASN A 271 12.13 4.90 -18.38
C ASN A 271 12.00 3.61 -19.19
N ASP A 272 12.11 2.41 -18.58
CA ASP A 272 11.79 1.16 -19.29
C ASP A 272 10.31 1.11 -19.69
N ASN A 273 10.02 0.38 -20.78
CA ASN A 273 8.67 0.19 -21.28
C ASN A 273 8.19 -1.25 -21.06
N ILE A 274 6.89 -1.43 -20.87
CA ILE A 274 6.25 -2.75 -20.83
C ILE A 274 5.01 -2.79 -21.74
N ASP A 275 4.92 -3.84 -22.56
CA ASP A 275 3.76 -4.15 -23.39
C ASP A 275 2.57 -4.48 -22.49
N VAL A 276 1.45 -3.79 -22.69
CA VAL A 276 0.18 -4.05 -22.00
C VAL A 276 -1.00 -4.14 -22.98
N VAL A 277 -2.06 -4.83 -22.58
CA VAL A 277 -3.34 -4.85 -23.29
C VAL A 277 -4.48 -4.73 -22.27
N GLY A 278 -5.52 -3.98 -22.62
CA GLY A 278 -6.74 -3.85 -21.81
C GLY A 278 -7.80 -3.00 -22.52
N PRO A 279 -8.96 -2.77 -21.88
CA PRO A 279 -9.30 -3.21 -20.52
C PRO A 279 -9.78 -4.67 -20.52
N TYR A 280 -9.44 -5.43 -19.47
CA TYR A 280 -9.94 -6.79 -19.26
C TYR A 280 -10.63 -6.93 -17.90
N GLY A 281 -11.43 -7.97 -17.74
CA GLY A 281 -12.15 -8.26 -16.49
C GLY A 281 -13.56 -8.71 -16.82
N VAL A 282 -13.95 -9.85 -16.25
CA VAL A 282 -15.34 -10.34 -16.35
C VAL A 282 -16.26 -9.64 -15.36
N LEU A 283 -15.71 -9.06 -14.28
CA LEU A 283 -16.39 -8.17 -13.35
C LEU A 283 -16.17 -6.71 -13.80
N ASP A 284 -17.25 -5.95 -13.87
CA ASP A 284 -17.27 -4.54 -14.26
C ASP A 284 -18.32 -3.80 -13.43
N TYR A 285 -17.93 -2.75 -12.72
CA TYR A 285 -18.87 -1.93 -11.96
C TYR A 285 -19.48 -0.84 -12.86
N LYS A 286 -20.80 -0.67 -12.79
CA LYS A 286 -21.56 0.23 -13.66
C LYS A 286 -22.04 1.52 -13.00
N GLY A 287 -21.80 1.66 -11.69
CA GLY A 287 -22.46 2.66 -10.86
C GLY A 287 -23.83 2.20 -10.40
N ASN A 288 -24.51 3.03 -9.61
CA ASN A 288 -25.83 2.78 -9.01
C ASN A 288 -25.93 1.45 -8.24
N ASN A 289 -24.83 1.06 -7.59
CA ASN A 289 -24.62 -0.18 -6.85
C ASN A 289 -24.68 -1.45 -7.73
N GLU A 290 -24.46 -1.34 -9.05
CA GLU A 290 -24.59 -2.45 -10.01
C GLU A 290 -23.25 -2.94 -10.59
N LEU A 291 -23.12 -4.26 -10.67
CA LEU A 291 -21.97 -5.00 -11.16
C LEU A 291 -22.43 -5.94 -12.28
N THR A 292 -21.70 -6.02 -13.39
CA THR A 292 -21.88 -7.10 -14.36
C THR A 292 -20.77 -8.14 -14.19
N TYR A 293 -21.14 -9.41 -14.11
CA TYR A 293 -20.23 -10.56 -14.08
C TYR A 293 -20.67 -11.64 -15.07
N LEU A 294 -19.80 -12.01 -16.01
CA LEU A 294 -20.11 -12.99 -17.09
C LEU A 294 -21.46 -12.70 -17.78
N SER A 295 -21.67 -11.43 -18.17
CA SER A 295 -22.91 -10.91 -18.77
C SER A 295 -24.17 -10.92 -17.89
N LYS A 296 -24.11 -11.40 -16.64
CA LYS A 296 -25.21 -11.28 -15.66
C LYS A 296 -25.02 -10.03 -14.79
N THR A 297 -26.09 -9.25 -14.60
CA THR A 297 -26.10 -8.12 -13.67
C THR A 297 -26.41 -8.57 -12.24
N TYR A 298 -25.68 -7.99 -11.29
CA TYR A 298 -25.83 -8.15 -9.85
C TYR A 298 -25.97 -6.76 -9.24
N LYS A 299 -26.88 -6.59 -8.28
CA LYS A 299 -27.05 -5.34 -7.54
C LYS A 299 -26.64 -5.55 -6.09
N ILE A 300 -25.78 -4.67 -5.57
CA ILE A 300 -25.49 -4.60 -4.14
C ILE A 300 -26.72 -3.98 -3.48
N ARG A 301 -27.45 -4.77 -2.68
CA ARG A 301 -28.75 -4.36 -2.12
C ARG A 301 -28.60 -3.76 -0.73
N LYS A 302 -28.08 -4.54 0.23
CA LYS A 302 -27.89 -4.12 1.62
C LYS A 302 -26.51 -4.49 2.18
N HIS A 303 -25.84 -5.50 1.62
CA HIS A 303 -24.53 -5.95 2.11
C HIS A 303 -23.61 -6.40 0.96
N LEU A 304 -22.35 -5.96 1.00
CA LEU A 304 -21.26 -6.43 0.13
C LEU A 304 -20.18 -7.06 1.00
N VAL A 305 -19.87 -8.35 0.78
CA VAL A 305 -18.72 -9.02 1.38
C VAL A 305 -17.62 -9.16 0.34
N MET A 306 -16.41 -8.71 0.65
CA MET A 306 -15.23 -8.88 -0.20
C MET A 306 -14.18 -9.69 0.56
N ILE A 307 -13.73 -10.81 -0.01
CA ILE A 307 -12.84 -11.78 0.61
C ILE A 307 -11.53 -11.85 -0.18
N ALA A 308 -10.47 -11.23 0.34
CA ALA A 308 -9.18 -11.11 -0.34
C ALA A 308 -8.07 -11.98 0.26
N GLY A 309 -7.24 -12.57 -0.58
CA GLY A 309 -5.98 -13.20 -0.19
C GLY A 309 -4.76 -12.46 -0.75
N GLY A 310 -3.91 -11.88 0.11
CA GLY A 310 -2.68 -11.21 -0.31
C GLY A 310 -2.89 -10.07 -1.33
N THR A 311 -2.40 -10.23 -2.56
CA THR A 311 -2.59 -9.23 -3.64
C THR A 311 -3.98 -9.27 -4.28
N GLY A 312 -4.83 -10.25 -3.95
CA GLY A 312 -6.23 -10.33 -4.38
C GLY A 312 -7.12 -9.19 -3.85
N MET A 313 -6.60 -8.35 -2.96
CA MET A 313 -7.23 -7.10 -2.53
C MET A 313 -7.29 -6.01 -3.62
N THR A 314 -6.41 -6.06 -4.62
CA THR A 314 -6.27 -4.99 -5.62
C THR A 314 -7.55 -4.72 -6.45
N PRO A 315 -8.33 -5.71 -6.94
CA PRO A 315 -9.64 -5.43 -7.56
C PRO A 315 -10.68 -4.85 -6.60
N PHE A 316 -10.56 -5.09 -5.30
CA PHE A 316 -11.51 -4.60 -4.29
C PHE A 316 -11.16 -3.21 -3.77
N PHE A 317 -9.87 -2.82 -3.73
CA PHE A 317 -9.46 -1.54 -3.18
C PHE A 317 -10.09 -0.33 -3.90
N ARG A 318 -10.04 -0.30 -5.24
CA ARG A 318 -10.70 0.75 -6.05
C ARG A 318 -12.22 0.75 -5.86
N LEU A 319 -12.84 -0.42 -5.75
CA LEU A 319 -14.28 -0.53 -5.48
C LEU A 319 -14.60 0.03 -4.08
N ILE A 320 -13.95 -0.43 -3.02
CA ILE A 320 -14.15 0.06 -1.64
C ILE A 320 -13.99 1.59 -1.57
N ASN A 321 -12.94 2.13 -2.17
CA ASN A 321 -12.70 3.58 -2.22
C ASN A 321 -13.85 4.33 -2.91
N HIS A 322 -14.25 3.90 -4.11
CA HIS A 322 -15.34 4.50 -4.86
C HIS A 322 -16.67 4.44 -4.11
N LEU A 323 -17.02 3.26 -3.58
CA LEU A 323 -18.26 3.06 -2.82
C LEU A 323 -18.29 3.98 -1.59
N LEU A 324 -17.26 3.98 -0.73
CA LEU A 324 -17.26 4.78 0.50
C LEU A 324 -17.16 6.30 0.26
N LEU A 325 -16.39 6.74 -0.74
CA LEU A 325 -16.03 8.16 -0.91
C LEU A 325 -16.77 8.89 -2.04
N THR A 326 -17.55 8.17 -2.85
CA THR A 326 -18.27 8.73 -4.00
C THR A 326 -19.75 8.42 -3.97
N GLU A 327 -20.12 7.14 -3.83
CA GLU A 327 -21.47 6.69 -4.19
C GLU A 327 -22.35 6.31 -2.99
N MET A 328 -21.76 5.80 -1.91
CA MET A 328 -22.46 5.16 -0.79
C MET A 328 -22.13 5.84 0.54
N PRO A 329 -22.37 7.16 0.66
CA PRO A 329 -22.17 7.87 1.91
C PRO A 329 -23.09 7.30 2.98
N GLU A 330 -22.63 7.37 4.23
CA GLU A 330 -23.31 6.75 5.37
C GLU A 330 -24.72 7.30 5.64
N LYS A 331 -24.95 8.57 5.28
CA LYS A 331 -26.17 9.34 5.58
C LYS A 331 -27.33 9.05 4.61
N ARG A 332 -27.48 7.80 4.15
CA ARG A 332 -28.65 7.35 3.39
C ARG A 332 -29.62 6.62 4.31
N ASP A 333 -30.92 6.77 4.08
CA ASP A 333 -31.97 6.11 4.88
C ASP A 333 -31.83 4.58 4.86
N GLU A 334 -31.40 4.04 3.72
CA GLU A 334 -30.96 2.65 3.56
C GLU A 334 -29.43 2.61 3.31
N PRO A 335 -28.61 2.51 4.36
CA PRO A 335 -27.18 2.34 4.20
C PRO A 335 -26.88 0.92 3.69
N ILE A 336 -25.88 0.82 2.82
CA ILE A 336 -25.36 -0.48 2.38
C ILE A 336 -24.07 -0.72 3.13
N TYR A 337 -23.96 -1.89 3.73
CA TYR A 337 -22.81 -2.31 4.52
C TYR A 337 -21.76 -2.99 3.67
N ILE A 338 -20.49 -2.77 3.97
CA ILE A 338 -19.34 -3.37 3.29
C ILE A 338 -18.51 -4.12 4.33
N THR A 339 -18.29 -5.42 4.14
CA THR A 339 -17.43 -6.25 4.99
C THR A 339 -16.23 -6.75 4.19
N PHE A 340 -15.03 -6.31 4.54
CA PHE A 340 -13.78 -6.68 3.87
C PHE A 340 -12.97 -7.66 4.71
N ILE A 341 -13.02 -8.95 4.35
CA ILE A 341 -12.25 -10.03 4.98
C ILE A 341 -10.93 -10.19 4.24
N TYR A 342 -9.82 -9.89 4.90
CA TYR A 342 -8.51 -9.85 4.27
C TYR A 342 -7.52 -10.84 4.93
N ALA A 343 -7.22 -11.92 4.21
CA ALA A 343 -6.31 -12.98 4.59
C ALA A 343 -4.88 -12.73 4.09
N ASN A 344 -3.90 -12.80 5.00
CA ASN A 344 -2.48 -12.60 4.73
C ASN A 344 -1.62 -13.60 5.52
N ARG A 345 -0.31 -13.66 5.25
CA ARG A 345 0.58 -14.57 5.99
C ARG A 345 0.86 -14.10 7.42
N ASN A 346 1.04 -12.81 7.60
CA ASN A 346 1.35 -12.15 8.86
C ASN A 346 1.03 -10.66 8.76
N GLU A 347 1.18 -9.95 9.88
CA GLU A 347 0.86 -8.53 10.02
C GLU A 347 1.66 -7.61 9.08
N GLN A 348 2.87 -8.00 8.68
CA GLN A 348 3.74 -7.20 7.80
C GLN A 348 3.36 -7.31 6.32
N GLU A 349 2.59 -8.33 5.95
CA GLU A 349 2.14 -8.58 4.58
C GLU A 349 0.69 -8.11 4.32
N ILE A 350 0.04 -7.45 5.28
CA ILE A 350 -1.27 -6.80 5.11
C ILE A 350 -1.10 -5.48 4.33
N LEU A 351 -1.47 -5.49 3.05
CA LEU A 351 -1.23 -4.36 2.14
C LEU A 351 -2.27 -3.26 2.35
N LEU A 352 -1.85 -2.00 2.29
CA LEU A 352 -2.68 -0.81 2.56
C LEU A 352 -3.38 -0.82 3.94
N LYS A 353 -2.89 -1.61 4.92
CA LYS A 353 -3.47 -1.72 6.27
C LYS A 353 -3.89 -0.37 6.90
N PRO A 354 -3.06 0.71 6.88
CA PRO A 354 -3.45 1.98 7.50
C PRO A 354 -4.69 2.62 6.87
N ILE A 355 -4.95 2.40 5.58
CA ILE A 355 -6.11 2.95 4.87
C ILE A 355 -7.38 2.20 5.26
N PHE A 356 -7.33 0.86 5.34
CA PHE A 356 -8.47 0.09 5.83
C PHE A 356 -8.72 0.28 7.33
N ASP A 357 -7.65 0.52 8.10
CA ASP A 357 -7.76 0.91 9.51
C ASP A 357 -8.51 2.25 9.65
N GLU A 358 -8.09 3.27 8.90
CA GLU A 358 -8.75 4.59 8.79
C GLU A 358 -10.21 4.45 8.33
N TYR A 359 -10.51 3.61 7.34
CA TYR A 359 -11.88 3.38 6.85
C TYR A 359 -12.77 2.67 7.88
N ASP A 360 -12.25 1.73 8.68
CA ASP A 360 -13.00 1.05 9.75
C ASP A 360 -13.27 1.93 10.96
N GLU A 361 -12.45 2.97 11.15
CA GLU A 361 -12.60 3.98 12.20
C GLU A 361 -13.50 5.15 11.74
N THR A 362 -13.53 5.45 10.44
CA THR A 362 -14.29 6.56 9.85
C THR A 362 -15.71 6.16 9.43
N PHE A 363 -15.89 4.99 8.81
CA PHE A 363 -17.15 4.58 8.20
C PHE A 363 -17.84 3.46 8.99
N THR A 364 -18.93 3.81 9.67
CA THR A 364 -19.85 2.93 10.39
C THR A 364 -20.46 1.83 9.51
N ASN A 365 -20.59 2.08 8.19
CA ASN A 365 -21.07 1.09 7.24
C ASN A 365 -19.95 0.20 6.66
N PHE A 366 -18.68 0.46 6.95
CA PHE A 366 -17.56 -0.41 6.60
C PHE A 366 -17.19 -1.33 7.77
N LYS A 367 -16.69 -2.54 7.46
CA LYS A 367 -15.99 -3.38 8.44
C LYS A 367 -14.79 -4.09 7.80
N ARG A 368 -13.57 -3.76 8.25
CA ARG A 368 -12.40 -4.62 8.00
C ARG A 368 -12.40 -5.83 8.94
N VAL A 369 -11.86 -6.95 8.44
CA VAL A 369 -11.65 -8.19 9.19
C VAL A 369 -10.30 -8.77 8.76
N TYR A 370 -9.36 -8.97 9.68
CA TYR A 370 -8.04 -9.50 9.36
C TYR A 370 -7.88 -10.97 9.79
N SER A 371 -7.43 -11.80 8.84
CA SER A 371 -6.97 -13.17 9.11
C SER A 371 -5.49 -13.24 8.78
N ILE A 372 -4.65 -13.73 9.69
CA ILE A 372 -3.23 -13.94 9.43
C ILE A 372 -2.79 -15.37 9.75
N ASP A 373 -2.06 -16.02 8.84
CA ASP A 373 -1.60 -17.41 9.04
C ASP A 373 -0.74 -17.54 10.32
N GLU A 374 0.14 -16.58 10.56
CA GLU A 374 1.05 -16.48 11.70
C GLU A 374 1.08 -15.04 12.24
N CYS A 375 1.19 -14.89 13.57
CA CYS A 375 1.35 -13.59 14.24
C CYS A 375 2.79 -13.46 14.74
N LEU A 376 3.59 -12.57 14.16
CA LEU A 376 5.02 -12.45 14.49
C LEU A 376 5.22 -11.84 15.89
N ASN A 377 4.37 -10.90 16.29
CA ASN A 377 4.28 -10.43 17.68
C ASN A 377 3.09 -11.07 18.41
N SER A 378 3.34 -12.07 19.26
CA SER A 378 2.30 -12.74 20.05
C SER A 378 1.51 -11.79 20.96
N SER A 379 2.10 -10.66 21.39
CA SER A 379 1.43 -9.65 22.22
C SER A 379 0.40 -8.82 21.43
N GLU A 380 0.45 -8.83 20.10
CA GLU A 380 -0.46 -8.12 19.20
C GLU A 380 -1.58 -9.01 18.65
N ARG A 381 -1.65 -10.29 19.06
CA ARG A 381 -2.65 -11.27 18.58
C ARG A 381 -4.09 -10.77 18.61
N TYR A 382 -4.45 -9.94 19.59
CA TYR A 382 -5.78 -9.38 19.78
C TYR A 382 -6.20 -8.37 18.69
N LEU A 383 -5.29 -7.92 17.83
CA LEU A 383 -5.55 -6.99 16.73
C LEU A 383 -6.09 -7.69 15.46
N TYR A 384 -6.18 -9.02 15.46
CA TYR A 384 -6.56 -9.83 14.31
C TYR A 384 -7.75 -10.73 14.66
N ASP A 385 -8.75 -10.75 13.77
CA ASP A 385 -9.98 -11.52 13.97
C ASP A 385 -9.77 -13.04 13.90
N ASN A 386 -8.72 -13.48 13.22
CA ASN A 386 -8.33 -14.88 13.12
C ASN A 386 -6.80 -15.04 13.00
N ILE A 387 -6.27 -16.06 13.67
CA ILE A 387 -4.89 -16.53 13.49
C ILE A 387 -4.92 -17.96 12.96
N GLY A 388 -4.11 -18.23 11.94
CA GLY A 388 -4.18 -19.44 11.12
C GLY A 388 -4.92 -19.18 9.80
N PHE A 389 -5.08 -20.24 9.01
CA PHE A 389 -5.82 -20.15 7.76
C PHE A 389 -7.27 -19.68 7.97
N LEU A 390 -7.81 -19.03 6.95
CA LEU A 390 -9.21 -18.64 6.88
C LEU A 390 -10.11 -19.87 7.15
N ASN A 391 -11.04 -19.75 8.09
CA ASN A 391 -11.87 -20.86 8.56
C ASN A 391 -13.37 -20.56 8.43
N GLU A 392 -14.17 -21.60 8.63
CA GLU A 392 -15.62 -21.55 8.49
C GLU A 392 -16.29 -20.64 9.53
N GLU A 393 -15.78 -20.63 10.77
CA GLU A 393 -16.35 -19.82 11.85
C GLU A 393 -16.25 -18.33 11.55
N LEU A 394 -15.07 -17.86 11.12
CA LEU A 394 -14.83 -16.48 10.72
C LEU A 394 -15.73 -16.06 9.55
N LEU A 395 -15.84 -16.92 8.53
CA LEU A 395 -16.71 -16.69 7.38
C LEU A 395 -18.18 -16.59 7.81
N LYS A 396 -18.69 -17.56 8.59
CA LYS A 396 -20.05 -17.54 9.14
C LYS A 396 -20.31 -16.30 10.01
N LYS A 397 -19.35 -15.89 10.85
CA LYS A 397 -19.47 -14.72 11.72
C LYS A 397 -19.66 -13.43 10.93
N TYR A 398 -18.88 -13.23 9.86
CA TYR A 398 -18.83 -11.96 9.14
C TYR A 398 -19.73 -11.88 7.91
N VAL A 399 -19.96 -12.99 7.20
CA VAL A 399 -20.95 -13.04 6.09
C VAL A 399 -22.37 -12.86 6.63
N MET A 400 -22.68 -13.51 7.76
CA MET A 400 -24.01 -13.44 8.41
C MET A 400 -24.09 -12.36 9.50
N LYS A 401 -23.14 -11.41 9.53
CA LYS A 401 -22.99 -10.40 10.61
C LYS A 401 -24.31 -9.66 10.87
N TYR A 402 -24.92 -9.13 9.82
CA TYR A 402 -26.06 -8.22 9.96
C TYR A 402 -27.40 -8.94 10.16
N GLU A 403 -27.56 -10.15 9.62
CA GLU A 403 -28.68 -11.05 9.96
C GLU A 403 -28.68 -11.33 11.48
N LYS A 404 -27.50 -11.56 12.08
CA LYS A 404 -27.33 -11.76 13.53
C LYS A 404 -27.47 -10.50 14.38
N LEU A 405 -27.49 -9.31 13.77
CA LEU A 405 -27.72 -8.03 14.46
C LEU A 405 -29.19 -7.57 14.37
N ASN A 406 -30.10 -8.47 13.98
CA ASN A 406 -31.52 -8.20 13.79
C ASN A 406 -31.83 -7.07 12.78
N LEU A 407 -30.92 -6.79 11.85
CA LEU A 407 -31.23 -5.96 10.68
C LEU A 407 -31.95 -6.84 9.63
N ASP A 408 -32.90 -6.25 8.88
CA ASP A 408 -33.56 -6.93 7.75
C ASP A 408 -32.59 -7.03 6.55
N ILE A 409 -31.55 -7.87 6.68
CA ILE A 409 -30.60 -8.22 5.64
C ILE A 409 -30.62 -9.74 5.49
N LYS A 410 -31.24 -10.21 4.41
CA LYS A 410 -31.37 -11.64 4.13
C LYS A 410 -30.24 -12.10 3.20
N LYS A 411 -30.01 -13.41 3.11
CA LYS A 411 -28.99 -14.01 2.22
C LYS A 411 -28.99 -13.44 0.79
N LYS A 412 -30.18 -13.22 0.22
CA LYS A 412 -30.38 -12.65 -1.14
C LYS A 412 -29.95 -11.19 -1.30
N ASP A 413 -29.84 -10.43 -0.20
CA ASP A 413 -29.48 -9.01 -0.18
C ASP A 413 -27.97 -8.78 0.03
N THR A 414 -27.24 -9.88 0.28
CA THR A 414 -25.78 -9.92 0.35
C THR A 414 -25.19 -10.36 -0.98
N LEU A 415 -24.24 -9.59 -1.50
CA LEU A 415 -23.35 -9.99 -2.59
C LEU A 415 -21.97 -10.33 -2.04
N ILE A 416 -21.36 -11.43 -2.49
CA ILE A 416 -20.05 -11.90 -2.02
C ILE A 416 -19.08 -11.98 -3.19
N LEU A 417 -17.95 -11.29 -3.09
CA LEU A 417 -16.84 -11.33 -4.04
C LEU A 417 -15.62 -11.95 -3.38
N ALA A 418 -14.91 -12.85 -4.06
CA ALA A 418 -13.68 -13.48 -3.57
C ALA A 418 -12.53 -13.38 -4.59
N CYS A 419 -11.32 -13.06 -4.14
CA CYS A 419 -10.13 -13.06 -4.98
C CYS A 419 -8.88 -13.42 -4.17
N GLY A 420 -8.12 -14.41 -4.62
CA GLY A 420 -6.96 -14.91 -3.88
C GLY A 420 -6.35 -16.17 -4.48
N PRO A 421 -5.44 -16.85 -3.76
CA PRO A 421 -4.87 -18.12 -4.20
C PRO A 421 -5.96 -19.18 -4.41
N PRO A 422 -5.86 -20.04 -5.45
CA PRO A 422 -6.91 -21.03 -5.75
C PRO A 422 -7.34 -21.93 -4.57
N PRO A 423 -6.45 -22.42 -3.68
CA PRO A 423 -6.88 -23.19 -2.51
C PRO A 423 -7.79 -22.39 -1.55
N MET A 424 -7.51 -21.10 -1.37
CA MET A 424 -8.32 -20.21 -0.53
C MET A 424 -9.68 -19.95 -1.18
N THR A 425 -9.73 -19.61 -2.47
CA THR A 425 -11.00 -19.32 -3.15
C THR A 425 -11.89 -20.55 -3.25
N SER A 426 -11.31 -21.75 -3.45
CA SER A 426 -12.06 -23.01 -3.43
C SER A 426 -12.64 -23.32 -2.04
N PHE A 427 -11.87 -23.13 -0.97
CA PHE A 427 -12.36 -23.28 0.40
C PHE A 427 -13.51 -22.32 0.71
N VAL A 428 -13.33 -21.03 0.38
CA VAL A 428 -14.39 -20.01 0.52
C VAL A 428 -15.63 -20.44 -0.27
N GLN A 429 -15.48 -20.85 -1.53
CA GLN A 429 -16.62 -21.27 -2.35
C GLN A 429 -17.42 -22.42 -1.74
N SER A 430 -16.75 -23.45 -1.19
CA SER A 430 -17.42 -24.55 -0.48
C SER A 430 -18.21 -24.04 0.73
N VAL A 431 -17.59 -23.27 1.62
CA VAL A 431 -18.28 -22.71 2.81
C VAL A 431 -19.47 -21.82 2.41
N ILE A 432 -19.29 -20.95 1.43
CA ILE A 432 -20.32 -19.98 1.02
C ILE A 432 -21.50 -20.65 0.30
N LYS A 433 -21.23 -21.60 -0.62
CA LYS A 433 -22.30 -22.26 -1.41
C LYS A 433 -22.91 -23.47 -0.70
N GLU A 434 -22.10 -24.39 -0.18
CA GLU A 434 -22.58 -25.67 0.33
C GLU A 434 -23.13 -25.53 1.76
N LYS A 435 -22.44 -24.73 2.61
CA LYS A 435 -22.77 -24.62 4.05
C LYS A 435 -23.63 -23.41 4.38
N LEU A 436 -23.41 -22.27 3.72
CA LEU A 436 -24.22 -21.06 3.91
C LEU A 436 -25.35 -20.90 2.89
N GLN A 437 -25.32 -21.64 1.76
CA GLN A 437 -26.35 -21.57 0.72
C GLN A 437 -26.54 -20.13 0.18
N MET A 438 -25.44 -19.42 -0.06
CA MET A 438 -25.45 -18.07 -0.65
C MET A 438 -25.31 -18.17 -2.17
N GLU A 439 -26.34 -17.75 -2.90
CA GLU A 439 -26.36 -17.82 -4.37
C GLU A 439 -25.54 -16.70 -5.04
N ASN A 440 -25.48 -15.53 -4.40
CA ASN A 440 -24.79 -14.34 -4.89
C ASN A 440 -23.29 -14.37 -4.56
N PHE A 441 -22.57 -15.36 -5.10
CA PHE A 441 -21.12 -15.54 -4.91
C PHE A 441 -20.35 -15.49 -6.24
N ILE A 442 -19.33 -14.63 -6.29
CA ILE A 442 -18.46 -14.40 -7.45
C ILE A 442 -16.99 -14.59 -7.05
N THR A 443 -16.23 -15.33 -7.86
CA THR A 443 -14.76 -15.47 -7.71
C THR A 443 -14.06 -14.77 -8.89
N LEU A 444 -12.94 -14.09 -8.61
CA LEU A 444 -12.11 -13.35 -9.58
C LEU A 444 -10.73 -14.00 -9.78
#